data_AF-A0A2V6D9N1-F1
#
_entry.id   AF-A0A2V6D9N1-F1
#
_cell.length_a   1.000
_cell.length_b   1.000
_cell.length_c   1.000
_cell.angle_alpha   90.00
_cell.angle_beta   90.00
_cell.angle_gamma   90.00
#
_symmetry.space_group_name_H-M   'P 1'
#
loop_
_entity.id
_entity.type
_entity.pdbx_description
1 polymer ?
#
loop_
_entity_poly.entity_id
_entity_poly.type
_entity_poly.pdbx_seq_one_letter_code
_entity_poly.pdbx_strand_id
1 'polypeptide(L)'
;MASVQSAHADMNTDAVLLQQLARVRQATARYHDVSQAEAAGYVDIGLFVSGQGWHYLNSSLIDDTFDLENPEILVYAPTPNGGRRLVAVEYAVPDSFPVPEGFFGDSDVWNDNLDFHLWTLHAWVWQGNPNGMFADSNPDVP
;
A
#
# COMPACT_ATOMS: atom_id res chain seq x y z
N MET A 1 -32.45 16.12 15.11
CA MET A 1 -32.45 15.28 13.89
C MET A 1 -31.13 15.46 13.12
N ALA A 2 -29.99 15.14 13.75
CA ALA A 2 -28.66 15.26 13.14
C ALA A 2 -27.90 13.93 13.05
N SER A 3 -28.49 12.81 13.50
CA SER A 3 -27.76 11.54 13.65
C SER A 3 -27.92 10.54 12.50
N VAL A 4 -28.81 10.79 11.53
CA VAL A 4 -29.08 9.85 10.42
C VAL A 4 -28.32 10.27 9.16
N GLN A 5 -28.21 11.57 8.89
CA GLN A 5 -27.50 12.10 7.71
C GLN A 5 -25.99 11.82 7.77
N SER A 6 -25.35 11.99 8.93
CA SER A 6 -23.92 11.72 9.12
C SER A 6 -23.63 10.22 9.00
N ALA A 7 -24.38 9.35 9.69
CA ALA A 7 -24.18 7.90 9.59
C ALA A 7 -24.37 7.35 8.16
N HIS A 8 -25.28 7.90 7.36
CA HIS A 8 -25.41 7.54 5.95
C HIS A 8 -24.27 8.07 5.07
N ALA A 9 -23.72 9.24 5.37
CA ALA A 9 -22.53 9.75 4.70
C ALA A 9 -21.30 8.90 5.04
N ASP A 10 -21.13 8.54 6.32
CA ASP A 10 -20.05 7.69 6.82
C ASP A 10 -20.11 6.29 6.18
N MET A 11 -21.30 5.67 6.12
CA MET A 11 -21.48 4.39 5.42
C MET A 11 -21.20 4.45 3.91
N ASN A 12 -21.48 5.59 3.28
CA ASN A 12 -21.20 5.77 1.86
C ASN A 12 -19.69 5.97 1.61
N THR A 13 -19.00 6.65 2.53
CA THR A 13 -17.54 6.79 2.53
C THR A 13 -16.85 5.44 2.70
N ASP A 14 -17.27 4.65 3.69
CA ASP A 14 -16.73 3.31 3.92
C ASP A 14 -16.93 2.40 2.70
N ALA A 15 -18.08 2.49 2.04
CA ALA A 15 -18.37 1.70 0.84
C ALA A 15 -17.42 2.04 -0.32
N VAL A 16 -17.09 3.32 -0.54
CA VAL A 16 -16.17 3.73 -1.61
C VAL A 16 -14.74 3.28 -1.29
N LEU A 17 -14.28 3.48 -0.05
CA LEU A 17 -12.97 3.02 0.39
C LEU A 17 -12.81 1.51 0.24
N LEU A 18 -13.82 0.73 0.66
CA LEU A 18 -13.80 -0.73 0.51
C LEU A 18 -13.76 -1.17 -0.96
N GLN A 19 -14.43 -0.45 -1.86
CA GLN A 19 -14.34 -0.70 -3.31
C GLN A 19 -12.93 -0.42 -3.86
N GLN A 20 -12.30 0.69 -3.44
CA GLN A 20 -10.91 0.98 -3.84
C GLN A 20 -9.97 -0.12 -3.35
N LEU A 21 -10.02 -0.48 -2.07
CA LEU A 21 -9.19 -1.57 -1.51
C LEU A 21 -9.44 -2.92 -2.21
N ALA A 22 -10.66 -3.19 -2.67
CA ALA A 22 -10.97 -4.38 -3.47
C ALA A 22 -10.30 -4.32 -4.86
N ARG A 23 -10.25 -3.15 -5.50
CA ARG A 23 -9.53 -2.96 -6.78
C ARG A 23 -8.03 -3.18 -6.61
N VAL A 24 -7.42 -2.65 -5.55
CA VAL A 24 -5.99 -2.90 -5.23
C VAL A 24 -5.73 -4.40 -5.10
N ARG A 25 -6.57 -5.12 -4.34
CA ARG A 25 -6.45 -6.58 -4.19
C ARG A 25 -6.59 -7.30 -5.53
N GLN A 26 -7.56 -6.92 -6.36
CA GLN A 26 -7.75 -7.54 -7.67
C GLN A 26 -6.54 -7.32 -8.58
N ALA A 27 -5.99 -6.11 -8.63
CA ALA A 27 -4.85 -5.76 -9.48
C ALA A 27 -3.56 -6.48 -9.06
N THR A 28 -3.37 -6.69 -7.76
CA THR A 28 -2.11 -7.20 -7.19
C THR A 28 -2.14 -8.67 -6.82
N ALA A 29 -3.29 -9.36 -6.90
CA ALA A 29 -3.44 -10.77 -6.54
C ALA A 29 -2.44 -11.68 -7.27
N ARG A 30 -2.15 -11.39 -8.54
CA ARG A 30 -1.18 -12.16 -9.33
C ARG A 30 0.24 -12.14 -8.74
N TYR A 31 0.57 -11.10 -7.97
CA TYR A 31 1.90 -10.90 -7.37
C TYR A 31 2.10 -11.68 -6.07
N HIS A 32 1.12 -12.48 -5.63
CA HIS A 32 1.41 -13.56 -4.69
C HIS A 32 2.47 -14.54 -5.23
N ASP A 33 2.56 -14.68 -6.56
CA ASP A 33 3.69 -15.27 -7.24
C ASP A 33 4.73 -14.17 -7.56
N VAL A 34 5.88 -14.23 -6.90
CA VAL A 34 6.96 -13.25 -7.09
C VAL A 34 7.43 -13.19 -8.54
N SER A 35 7.41 -14.30 -9.28
CA SER A 35 7.83 -14.29 -10.69
C SER A 35 6.91 -13.45 -11.57
N GLN A 36 5.63 -13.32 -11.21
CA GLN A 36 4.68 -12.43 -11.89
C GLN A 36 4.95 -10.96 -11.56
N ALA A 37 5.42 -10.66 -10.34
CA ALA A 37 5.84 -9.31 -9.96
C ALA A 37 7.11 -8.92 -10.75
N GLU A 38 8.10 -9.80 -10.80
CA GLU A 38 9.33 -9.61 -11.56
C GLU A 38 9.06 -9.43 -13.06
N ALA A 39 8.19 -10.25 -13.64
CA ALA A 39 7.77 -10.13 -15.02
C ALA A 39 7.03 -8.81 -15.32
N ALA A 40 6.37 -8.22 -14.31
CA ALA A 40 5.72 -6.92 -14.40
C ALA A 40 6.66 -5.73 -14.13
N GLY A 41 7.94 -5.99 -13.84
CA GLY A 41 8.96 -4.95 -13.64
C GLY A 41 9.26 -4.59 -12.18
N TYR A 42 8.67 -5.29 -11.21
CA TYR A 42 9.01 -5.11 -9.80
C TYR A 42 10.31 -5.85 -9.46
N VAL A 43 11.23 -5.18 -8.76
CA VAL A 43 12.55 -5.75 -8.41
C VAL A 43 12.77 -5.65 -6.91
N ASP A 44 13.29 -6.72 -6.29
CA ASP A 44 13.77 -6.69 -4.90
C ASP A 44 14.94 -5.69 -4.81
N ILE A 45 14.73 -4.57 -4.12
CA ILE A 45 15.77 -3.55 -3.93
C ILE A 45 16.71 -3.86 -2.77
N GLY A 46 16.58 -5.04 -2.15
CA GLY A 46 17.40 -5.46 -1.01
C GLY A 46 17.03 -4.73 0.29
N LEU A 47 15.90 -4.02 0.32
CA LEU A 47 15.41 -3.30 1.49
C LEU A 47 14.43 -4.15 2.28
N PHE A 48 14.85 -4.55 3.47
CA PHE A 48 13.98 -5.13 4.49
C PHE A 48 13.83 -4.17 5.66
N VAL A 49 12.60 -3.81 5.99
CA VAL A 49 12.28 -2.98 7.16
C VAL A 49 11.44 -3.81 8.12
N SER A 50 11.88 -3.93 9.38
CA SER A 50 11.14 -4.67 10.41
C SER A 50 9.76 -4.05 10.63
N GLY A 51 8.72 -4.87 10.62
CA GLY A 51 7.33 -4.42 10.70
C GLY A 51 6.73 -3.96 9.37
N GLN A 52 7.50 -3.90 8.28
CA GLN A 52 6.98 -3.59 6.93
C GLN A 52 7.18 -4.79 6.00
N GLY A 53 8.44 -5.22 5.82
CA GLY A 53 8.82 -6.36 4.99
C GLY A 53 9.88 -6.02 3.94
N TRP A 54 9.99 -6.90 2.94
CA TRP A 54 10.83 -6.71 1.76
C TRP A 54 10.13 -5.84 0.73
N HIS A 55 10.82 -4.83 0.23
CA HIS A 55 10.29 -3.89 -0.76
C HIS A 55 10.70 -4.32 -2.16
N TYR A 56 9.70 -4.51 -3.01
CA TYR A 56 9.87 -4.78 -4.43
C TYR A 56 9.36 -3.58 -5.20
N LEU A 57 10.27 -2.81 -5.79
CA LEU A 57 9.98 -1.53 -6.44
C LEU A 57 9.86 -1.72 -7.95
N ASN A 58 8.85 -1.10 -8.55
CA ASN A 58 8.81 -0.85 -9.99
C ASN A 58 9.07 0.64 -10.25
N SER A 59 10.33 0.97 -10.55
CA SER A 59 10.76 2.36 -10.75
C SER A 59 10.15 3.02 -11.99
N SER A 60 9.57 2.26 -12.92
CA SER A 60 8.88 2.82 -14.09
C SER A 60 7.52 3.45 -13.77
N LEU A 61 7.00 3.19 -12.56
CA LEU A 61 5.74 3.73 -12.07
C LEU A 61 5.95 4.99 -11.19
N ILE A 62 7.19 5.32 -10.82
CA ILE A 62 7.47 6.48 -9.96
C ILE A 62 7.20 7.77 -10.75
N ASP A 63 6.07 8.41 -10.45
CA ASP A 63 5.65 9.70 -10.99
C ASP A 63 4.84 10.51 -9.95
N ASP A 64 4.06 11.50 -10.39
CA ASP A 64 3.25 12.37 -9.52
C ASP A 64 1.80 11.90 -9.32
N THR A 65 1.47 10.68 -9.75
CA THR A 65 0.11 10.17 -9.81
C THR A 65 -0.11 9.02 -8.83
N PHE A 66 -1.13 9.14 -7.99
CA PHE A 66 -1.64 8.02 -7.20
C PHE A 66 -2.56 7.12 -8.05
N ASP A 67 -2.06 5.95 -8.47
CA ASP A 67 -2.83 4.93 -9.18
C ASP A 67 -3.05 3.67 -8.35
N LEU A 68 -4.27 3.52 -7.82
CA LEU A 68 -4.73 2.37 -7.03
C LEU A 68 -4.34 0.99 -7.59
N GLU A 69 -4.34 0.82 -8.91
CA GLU A 69 -4.15 -0.50 -9.53
C GLU A 69 -2.70 -0.80 -9.90
N ASN A 70 -1.83 0.21 -9.84
CA ASN A 70 -0.42 0.10 -10.19
C ASN A 70 0.45 0.70 -9.08
N PRO A 71 0.48 0.11 -7.86
CA PRO A 71 1.33 0.61 -6.80
C PRO A 71 2.80 0.52 -7.20
N GLU A 72 3.60 1.50 -6.81
CA GLU A 72 5.03 1.54 -7.13
C GLU A 72 5.79 0.43 -6.40
N ILE A 73 5.29 0.01 -5.23
CA ILE A 73 5.98 -0.93 -4.34
C ILE A 73 5.04 -2.06 -3.92
N LEU A 74 5.56 -3.29 -3.99
CA LEU A 74 4.97 -4.47 -3.38
C LEU A 74 5.76 -4.85 -2.14
N VAL A 75 5.07 -5.21 -1.06
CA VAL A 75 5.71 -5.50 0.22
C VAL A 75 5.47 -6.96 0.61
N TYR A 76 6.57 -7.68 0.86
CA TYR A 76 6.56 -9.11 1.16
C TYR A 76 7.11 -9.42 2.55
N ALA A 77 6.36 -10.19 3.33
CA ALA A 77 6.88 -10.81 4.55
C ALA A 77 7.67 -12.09 4.22
N PRO A 78 8.72 -12.42 5.00
CA PRO A 78 9.40 -13.70 4.87
C PRO A 78 8.47 -14.85 5.27
N THR A 79 8.62 -16.00 4.62
CA THR A 79 8.00 -17.26 5.06
C THR A 79 8.99 -18.13 5.82
N PRO A 80 8.54 -19.09 6.66
CA PRO A 80 9.45 -19.98 7.41
C PRO A 80 10.44 -20.76 6.53
N ASN A 81 10.11 -20.97 5.25
CA ASN A 81 10.95 -21.70 4.30
C ASN A 81 11.86 -20.77 3.48
N GLY A 82 12.00 -19.50 3.88
CA GLY A 82 12.82 -18.50 3.18
C GLY A 82 12.16 -17.87 1.95
N GLY A 83 10.87 -18.14 1.70
CA GLY A 83 10.11 -17.54 0.61
C GLY A 83 9.59 -16.13 0.93
N ARG A 84 8.78 -15.61 0.02
CA ARG A 84 8.12 -14.30 0.11
C ARG A 84 6.61 -14.48 0.10
N ARG A 85 5.90 -13.74 0.94
CA ARG A 85 4.43 -13.69 0.95
C ARG A 85 4.00 -12.24 0.87
N LEU A 86 3.21 -11.89 -0.16
CA LEU A 86 2.68 -10.54 -0.33
C LEU A 86 1.78 -10.18 0.86
N VAL A 87 2.05 -9.05 1.51
CA VAL A 87 1.35 -8.60 2.73
C VAL A 87 0.74 -7.21 2.60
N ALA A 88 1.37 -6.33 1.81
CA ALA A 88 0.90 -4.98 1.57
C ALA A 88 1.34 -4.50 0.17
N VAL A 89 0.83 -3.34 -0.19
CA VAL A 89 1.36 -2.51 -1.28
C VAL A 89 1.75 -1.16 -0.68
N GLU A 90 2.62 -0.44 -1.35
CA GLU A 90 2.98 0.91 -0.99
C GLU A 90 3.02 1.78 -2.25
N TYR A 91 2.51 3.00 -2.12
CA TYR A 91 2.57 4.01 -3.16
C TYR A 91 3.71 4.96 -2.87
N ALA A 92 4.36 5.46 -3.91
CA ALA A 92 5.53 6.31 -3.77
C ALA A 92 5.53 7.43 -4.81
N VAL A 93 5.62 8.67 -4.34
CA VAL A 93 5.66 9.88 -5.17
C VAL A 93 6.90 10.71 -4.81
N PRO A 94 7.68 11.25 -5.76
CA PRO A 94 8.82 12.11 -5.44
C PRO A 94 8.44 13.30 -4.55
N ASP A 95 9.19 13.52 -3.48
CA ASP A 95 8.93 14.59 -2.48
C ASP A 95 9.03 16.02 -3.07
N SER A 96 9.62 16.14 -4.27
CA SER A 96 9.63 17.36 -5.07
C SER A 96 8.24 17.80 -5.56
N PHE A 97 7.25 16.90 -5.50
CA PHE A 97 5.84 17.19 -5.72
C PHE A 97 5.09 17.38 -4.39
N PRO A 98 3.96 18.09 -4.38
CA PRO A 98 3.06 18.10 -3.23
C PRO A 98 2.57 16.68 -2.90
N VAL A 99 2.27 16.43 -1.62
CA VAL A 99 1.56 15.21 -1.19
C VAL A 99 0.28 15.05 -2.02
N PRO A 100 0.07 13.93 -2.72
CA PRO A 100 -1.13 13.72 -3.53
C PRO A 100 -2.35 13.38 -2.67
N GLU A 101 -3.55 13.44 -3.25
CA GLU A 101 -4.72 12.76 -2.68
C GLU A 101 -4.51 11.24 -2.80
N GLY A 102 -4.90 10.50 -1.76
CA GLY A 102 -4.79 9.03 -1.73
C GLY A 102 -6.15 8.33 -1.86
N PHE A 103 -6.38 7.35 -0.99
CA PHE A 103 -7.64 6.65 -0.88
C PHE A 103 -8.77 7.59 -0.46
N PHE A 104 -10.01 7.17 -0.74
CA PHE A 104 -11.19 7.94 -0.39
C PHE A 104 -11.36 8.03 1.13
N GLY A 105 -11.59 9.24 1.63
CA GLY A 105 -11.71 9.55 3.06
C GLY A 105 -10.40 10.12 3.61
N ASP A 106 -10.29 10.19 4.93
CA ASP A 106 -9.16 10.83 5.63
C ASP A 106 -8.35 9.80 6.47
N SER A 107 -8.48 8.51 6.14
CA SER A 107 -7.88 7.42 6.96
C SER A 107 -6.46 7.06 6.57
N ASP A 108 -6.05 7.40 5.36
CA ASP A 108 -4.68 7.21 4.89
C ASP A 108 -3.80 8.40 5.26
N VAL A 109 -2.51 8.13 5.40
CA VAL A 109 -1.52 9.15 5.77
C VAL A 109 -0.25 8.88 4.97
N TRP A 110 0.12 9.85 4.15
CA TRP A 110 1.41 9.86 3.47
C TRP A 110 2.52 10.19 4.47
N ASN A 111 3.57 9.38 4.47
CA ASN A 111 4.77 9.58 5.27
C ASN A 111 5.88 10.19 4.40
N ASP A 112 6.71 11.03 5.00
CA ASP A 112 7.92 11.55 4.38
C ASP A 112 9.05 10.55 4.54
N ASN A 113 9.51 9.96 3.45
CA ASN A 113 10.68 9.09 3.41
C ASN A 113 11.91 9.88 2.93
N LEU A 114 12.56 10.54 3.89
CA LEU A 114 13.71 11.41 3.66
C LEU A 114 14.94 10.70 3.09
N ASP A 115 15.09 9.39 3.32
CA ASP A 115 16.23 8.63 2.80
C ASP A 115 16.11 8.39 1.29
N PHE A 116 14.87 8.29 0.80
CA PHE A 116 14.58 8.02 -0.62
C PHE A 116 14.02 9.23 -1.37
N HIS A 117 13.75 10.35 -0.69
CA HIS A 117 13.11 11.55 -1.25
C HIS A 117 11.73 11.25 -1.85
N LEU A 118 10.90 10.52 -1.10
CA LEU A 118 9.58 10.07 -1.51
C LEU A 118 8.54 10.38 -0.43
N TRP A 119 7.36 10.83 -0.85
CA TRP A 119 6.13 10.59 -0.10
C TRP A 119 5.76 9.12 -0.27
N THR A 120 5.49 8.40 0.82
CA THR A 120 5.02 7.02 0.74
C THR A 120 3.74 6.75 1.52
N LEU A 121 2.93 5.82 1.00
CA LEU A 121 1.67 5.42 1.62
C LEU A 121 1.54 3.90 1.62
N HIS A 122 1.61 3.30 2.80
CA HIS A 122 1.40 1.87 3.00
C HIS A 122 -0.10 1.51 2.98
N ALA A 123 -0.46 0.40 2.32
CA ALA A 123 -1.80 -0.19 2.38
C ALA A 123 -1.73 -1.70 2.62
N TRP A 124 -2.15 -2.14 3.81
CA TRP A 124 -2.14 -3.52 4.31
C TRP A 124 -3.30 -4.36 3.74
N VAL A 125 -3.36 -4.44 2.41
CA VAL A 125 -4.50 -5.03 1.71
C VAL A 125 -4.57 -6.57 1.82
N TRP A 126 -3.45 -7.25 2.12
CA TRP A 126 -3.36 -8.71 2.19
C TRP A 126 -3.20 -9.27 3.61
N GLN A 127 -2.40 -8.63 4.44
CA GLN A 127 -2.22 -8.99 5.86
C GLN A 127 -3.00 -8.01 6.72
N GLY A 128 -3.94 -8.51 7.53
CA GLY A 128 -4.62 -7.67 8.52
C GLY A 128 -3.60 -7.00 9.45
N ASN A 129 -3.87 -5.73 9.80
CA ASN A 129 -2.99 -4.95 10.65
C ASN A 129 -3.78 -4.40 11.86
N PRO A 130 -3.42 -4.78 13.11
CA PRO A 130 -4.08 -4.27 14.30
C PRO A 130 -3.90 -2.75 14.50
N ASN A 131 -2.88 -2.15 13.88
CA ASN A 131 -2.66 -0.70 13.91
C ASN A 131 -3.51 0.05 12.85
N GLY A 132 -4.15 -0.67 11.92
CA GLY A 132 -5.00 -0.10 10.88
C GLY A 132 -4.51 -0.37 9.45
N MET A 133 -5.42 -0.22 8.47
CA MET A 133 -5.17 -0.51 7.05
C MET A 133 -4.02 0.31 6.44
N PHE A 134 -3.80 1.53 6.92
CA PHE A 134 -2.81 2.47 6.37
C PHE A 134 -1.70 2.81 7.36
N ALA A 135 -1.55 2.03 8.44
CA ALA A 135 -0.47 2.25 9.38
C ALA A 135 0.89 2.02 8.71
N ASP A 136 1.90 2.80 9.06
CA ASP A 136 3.25 2.69 8.50
C ASP A 136 3.91 1.32 8.74
N SER A 137 3.56 0.65 9.85
CA SER A 137 4.06 -0.69 10.18
C SER A 137 2.96 -1.61 10.70
N ASN A 138 3.21 -2.92 10.62
CA ASN A 138 2.36 -3.98 11.12
C ASN A 138 3.15 -4.86 12.10
N PRO A 139 2.73 -4.95 13.38
CA PRO A 139 3.43 -5.75 14.39
C PRO A 139 3.35 -7.27 14.12
N ASP A 140 2.47 -7.71 13.22
CA ASP A 140 2.39 -9.11 12.80
C ASP A 140 3.36 -9.44 11.65
N VAL A 141 4.14 -8.46 11.17
CA VAL A 141 5.24 -8.65 10.23
C VAL A 141 6.57 -8.55 10.97
N PRO A 142 7.52 -9.49 10.77
CA PRO A 142 8.84 -9.46 11.39
C PRO A 142 9.69 -8.23 11.07
#